data_AF-A0A7S3UQ66-F1
#
_entry.id   AF-A0A7S3UQ66-F1
#
_cell.length_a   1.000
_cell.length_b   1.000
_cell.length_c   1.000
_cell.angle_alpha   90.00
_cell.angle_beta   90.00
_cell.angle_gamma   90.00
#
_symmetry.space_group_name_H-M   'P 1'
#
loop_
_entity.id
_entity.type
_entity.pdbx_description
1 polymer ?
#
loop_
_entity_poly.entity_id
_entity_poly.type
_entity_poly.pdbx_seq_one_letter_code
_entity_poly.pdbx_strand_id
1 'polypeptide(L)'
;MSASNQAAALGALMGVTTVDEGKKAMVPAGGVPMLITLLSDPSRLVRLNAVKTVANVAAFPTIRQAYMEDPAALKALTLLERGEDDLLARHAGVAKRVVLWTP
;
A
#
# COMPACT_ATOMS: atom_id res chain seq x y z
N MET A 1 12.07 8.25 16.43
CA MET A 1 11.14 7.41 15.67
C MET A 1 11.95 6.29 15.02
N SER A 2 11.62 5.05 15.39
CA SER A 2 12.52 3.89 15.42
C SER A 2 12.73 3.21 14.06
N ALA A 3 13.94 2.67 13.84
CA ALA A 3 14.35 1.87 12.68
C ALA A 3 13.44 0.66 12.37
N SER A 4 12.58 0.27 13.32
CA SER A 4 11.61 -0.83 13.20
C SER A 4 10.59 -0.65 12.06
N ASN A 5 10.10 0.59 11.85
CA ASN A 5 9.04 0.84 10.86
C ASN A 5 9.56 0.75 9.42
N GLN A 6 10.81 1.15 9.19
CA GLN A 6 11.45 1.03 7.87
C GLN A 6 11.78 -0.43 7.55
N ALA A 7 12.25 -1.20 8.52
CA ALA A 7 12.49 -2.63 8.34
C ALA A 7 11.21 -3.39 7.97
N ALA A 8 10.06 -3.01 8.55
CA ALA A 8 8.76 -3.59 8.24
C ALA A 8 8.27 -3.19 6.83
N ALA A 9 8.44 -1.92 6.45
CA ALA A 9 8.14 -1.42 5.10
C ALA A 9 9.03 -2.08 4.02
N LEU A 10 10.33 -2.24 4.30
CA LEU A 10 11.29 -2.94 3.45
C LEU A 10 11.01 -4.45 3.42
N GLY A 11 10.59 -5.05 4.53
CA GLY A 11 10.14 -6.45 4.59
C GLY A 11 8.89 -6.70 3.75
N ALA A 12 7.91 -5.78 3.80
CA ALA A 12 6.74 -5.82 2.92
C ALA A 12 7.13 -5.61 1.44
N LEU A 13 8.12 -4.76 1.14
CA LEU A 13 8.68 -4.62 -0.21
C LEU A 13 9.36 -5.91 -0.68
N MET A 14 10.20 -6.53 0.17
CA MET A 14 10.96 -7.74 -0.17
C MET A 14 10.09 -9.00 -0.25
N GLY A 15 9.02 -9.12 0.55
CA GLY A 15 8.09 -10.25 0.50
C GLY A 15 7.16 -10.25 -0.71
N VAL A 16 7.08 -9.12 -1.45
CA VAL A 16 6.11 -8.89 -2.52
C VAL A 16 6.71 -9.03 -3.93
N THR A 17 8.03 -9.03 -4.07
CA THR A 17 8.70 -8.99 -5.39
C THR A 17 8.99 -10.35 -6.03
N THR A 18 8.87 -11.49 -5.33
CA THR A 18 9.38 -12.77 -5.90
C THR A 18 8.51 -14.01 -5.76
N VAL A 19 7.41 -14.03 -4.99
CA VAL A 19 6.59 -15.27 -4.86
C VAL A 19 5.12 -15.00 -4.52
N ASP A 20 4.19 -15.73 -5.15
CA ASP A 20 2.75 -15.66 -4.88
C ASP A 20 2.40 -16.04 -3.43
N GLU A 21 3.20 -16.89 -2.79
CA GLU A 21 3.07 -17.23 -1.37
C GLU A 21 3.29 -16.03 -0.44
N GLY A 22 4.24 -15.13 -0.76
CA GLY A 22 4.54 -13.95 0.05
C GLY A 22 3.38 -12.95 0.09
N LYS A 23 2.65 -12.82 -1.04
CA LYS A 23 1.43 -12.02 -1.14
C LYS A 23 0.26 -12.67 -0.37
N LYS A 24 0.10 -13.99 -0.44
CA LYS A 24 -0.91 -14.72 0.35
C LYS A 24 -0.65 -14.63 1.86
N ALA A 25 0.62 -14.61 2.28
CA ALA A 25 1.00 -14.47 3.68
C ALA A 25 0.84 -13.04 4.24
N MET A 26 0.80 -12.01 3.39
CA MET A 26 0.69 -10.61 3.85
C MET A 26 -0.59 -10.31 4.62
N VAL A 27 -1.72 -10.87 4.22
CA VAL A 27 -3.01 -10.64 4.90
C VAL A 27 -3.00 -11.21 6.32
N PRO A 28 -2.73 -12.51 6.54
CA PRO A 28 -2.69 -13.07 7.89
C PRO A 28 -1.55 -12.51 8.75
N ALA A 29 -0.46 -12.00 8.14
CA ALA A 29 0.65 -11.39 8.86
C ALA A 29 0.43 -9.90 9.24
N GLY A 30 -0.74 -9.31 8.94
CA GLY A 30 -1.02 -7.91 9.27
C GLY A 30 -0.34 -6.90 8.34
N GLY A 31 0.07 -7.30 7.14
CA GLY A 31 0.72 -6.43 6.15
C GLY A 31 -0.19 -5.32 5.61
N VAL A 32 -1.51 -5.55 5.54
CA VAL A 32 -2.48 -4.53 5.06
C VAL A 32 -2.57 -3.34 6.04
N PRO A 33 -2.89 -3.52 7.34
CA PRO A 33 -2.89 -2.41 8.31
C PRO A 33 -1.57 -1.64 8.38
N MET A 34 -0.45 -2.34 8.26
CA MET A 34 0.89 -1.74 8.25
C MET A 34 1.07 -0.82 7.03
N LEU A 35 0.75 -1.29 5.83
CA LEU A 35 0.87 -0.49 4.62
C LEU A 35 -0.05 0.74 4.65
N ILE A 36 -1.26 0.63 5.18
CA ILE A 36 -2.18 1.77 5.37
C ILE A 36 -1.54 2.82 6.28
N THR A 37 -0.90 2.40 7.36
CA THR A 37 -0.17 3.31 8.26
C THR A 37 0.96 4.04 7.52
N LEU A 38 1.73 3.31 6.70
CA LEU A 38 2.86 3.85 5.95
C LEU A 38 2.45 4.83 4.84
N LEU A 39 1.19 4.82 4.37
CA LEU A 39 0.67 5.84 3.44
C LEU A 39 0.67 7.25 4.06
N SER A 40 0.67 7.35 5.39
CA SER A 40 0.71 8.63 6.12
C SER A 40 2.07 8.92 6.77
N ASP A 41 3.12 8.15 6.43
CA ASP A 41 4.45 8.34 7.00
C ASP A 41 5.03 9.72 6.63
N PRO A 42 5.74 10.44 7.51
CA PRO A 42 6.34 11.73 7.18
C PRO A 42 7.37 11.66 6.05
N SER A 43 8.03 10.51 5.86
CA SER A 43 8.99 10.31 4.78
C SER A 43 8.29 10.12 3.44
N ARG A 44 8.57 11.05 2.51
CA ARG A 44 8.11 10.97 1.11
C ARG A 44 8.48 9.62 0.46
N LEU A 45 9.69 9.12 0.71
CA LEU A 45 10.17 7.87 0.13
C LEU A 45 9.36 6.67 0.66
N VAL A 46 9.04 6.67 1.96
CA VAL A 46 8.21 5.63 2.57
C VAL A 46 6.81 5.63 1.98
N ARG A 47 6.17 6.80 1.87
CA ARG A 47 4.84 6.91 1.25
C ARG A 47 4.86 6.43 -0.20
N LEU A 48 5.85 6.84 -0.99
CA LEU A 48 5.96 6.44 -2.39
C LEU A 48 6.11 4.92 -2.54
N ASN A 49 6.93 4.32 -1.68
CA ASN A 49 7.11 2.87 -1.67
C ASN A 49 5.82 2.15 -1.22
N ALA A 50 5.16 2.63 -0.16
CA ALA A 50 3.90 2.06 0.31
C ALA A 50 2.83 2.09 -0.79
N VAL A 51 2.64 3.22 -1.48
CA VAL A 51 1.68 3.35 -2.58
C VAL A 51 1.99 2.38 -3.72
N LYS A 52 3.27 2.24 -4.12
CA LYS A 52 3.69 1.27 -5.15
C LYS A 52 3.40 -0.16 -4.72
N THR A 53 3.68 -0.50 -3.46
CA THR A 53 3.37 -1.81 -2.91
C THR A 53 1.86 -2.07 -2.95
N VAL A 54 1.02 -1.13 -2.50
CA VAL A 54 -0.44 -1.25 -2.57
C VAL A 54 -0.90 -1.53 -4.00
N ALA A 55 -0.43 -0.77 -5.00
CA ALA A 55 -0.79 -0.99 -6.39
C ALA A 55 -0.42 -2.40 -6.90
N ASN A 56 0.69 -2.96 -6.43
CA ASN A 56 1.14 -4.30 -6.83
C ASN A 56 0.33 -5.41 -6.14
N VAL A 57 0.06 -5.27 -4.84
CA VAL A 57 -0.60 -6.34 -4.05
C VAL A 57 -2.12 -6.31 -4.19
N ALA A 58 -2.73 -5.17 -4.50
CA ALA A 58 -4.17 -5.07 -4.77
C ALA A 58 -4.60 -5.74 -6.09
N ALA A 59 -3.67 -6.28 -6.88
CA ALA A 59 -4.01 -7.19 -7.98
C ALA A 59 -4.66 -8.49 -7.48
N PHE A 60 -4.35 -8.92 -6.25
CA PHE A 60 -4.90 -10.13 -5.64
C PHE A 60 -6.28 -9.83 -5.02
N PRO A 61 -7.35 -10.58 -5.38
CA PRO A 61 -8.72 -10.26 -4.96
C PRO A 61 -8.91 -10.13 -3.44
N THR A 62 -8.30 -11.00 -2.64
CA THR A 62 -8.42 -10.96 -1.17
C THR A 62 -7.79 -9.72 -0.57
N ILE A 63 -6.61 -9.31 -1.07
CA ILE A 63 -5.92 -8.09 -0.64
C ILE A 63 -6.70 -6.86 -1.11
N ARG A 64 -7.17 -6.89 -2.37
CA ARG A 64 -7.99 -5.81 -2.94
C ARG A 64 -9.22 -5.56 -2.07
N GLN A 65 -9.94 -6.61 -1.74
CA GLN A 65 -11.12 -6.54 -0.89
C GLN A 65 -10.79 -5.92 0.48
N ALA A 66 -9.70 -6.35 1.12
CA ALA A 66 -9.27 -5.76 2.39
C ALA A 66 -8.99 -4.25 2.31
N TYR A 67 -8.36 -3.76 1.23
CA TYR A 67 -8.17 -2.31 1.02
C TYR A 67 -9.46 -1.57 0.66
N MET A 68 -10.35 -2.22 -0.09
CA MET A 68 -11.63 -1.63 -0.51
C MET A 68 -12.59 -1.48 0.68
N GLU A 69 -12.56 -2.41 1.63
CA GLU A 69 -13.39 -2.42 2.83
C GLU A 69 -12.85 -1.49 3.94
N ASP A 70 -11.60 -1.03 3.85
CA ASP A 70 -10.98 -0.14 4.84
C ASP A 70 -11.13 1.35 4.45
N PRO A 71 -11.94 2.15 5.17
CA PRO A 71 -12.13 3.56 4.86
C PRO A 71 -10.86 4.40 5.03
N ALA A 72 -9.95 4.02 5.93
CA ALA A 72 -8.69 4.71 6.13
C ALA A 72 -7.76 4.52 4.93
N ALA A 73 -7.75 3.34 4.31
CA ALA A 73 -7.02 3.11 3.06
C ALA A 73 -7.52 4.02 1.94
N LEU A 74 -8.83 4.03 1.67
CA LEU A 74 -9.42 4.83 0.60
C LEU A 74 -9.22 6.34 0.83
N LYS A 75 -9.34 6.79 2.08
CA LYS A 75 -9.06 8.17 2.47
C LYS A 75 -7.60 8.52 2.24
N ALA A 76 -6.65 7.68 2.69
CA ALA A 76 -5.22 7.92 2.52
C ALA A 76 -4.84 8.00 1.04
N LEU A 77 -5.30 7.06 0.21
CA LEU A 77 -5.05 7.08 -1.23
C LEU A 77 -5.64 8.32 -1.91
N THR A 78 -6.84 8.75 -1.51
CA THR A 78 -7.47 9.97 -2.06
C THR A 78 -6.72 11.25 -1.66
N LEU A 79 -6.22 11.33 -0.43
CA LEU A 79 -5.42 12.46 0.01
C LEU A 79 -4.09 12.54 -0.75
N LEU A 80 -3.43 11.39 -0.95
CA LEU A 80 -2.18 11.32 -1.71
C LEU A 80 -2.38 11.65 -3.18
N GLU A 81 -3.46 11.16 -3.80
CA GLU A 81 -3.86 11.46 -5.19
C GLU A 81 -4.10 12.95 -5.44
N ARG A 82 -4.55 13.69 -4.42
CA ARG A 82 -4.82 15.14 -4.49
C ARG A 82 -3.68 16.02 -3.97
N GLY A 83 -2.56 15.41 -3.54
CA GLY A 83 -1.42 16.12 -2.99
C GLY A 83 -0.60 16.86 -4.05
N GLU A 84 0.28 17.74 -3.60
CA GLU A 84 1.15 18.57 -4.47
C GLU A 84 2.32 17.78 -5.10
N ASP A 85 2.60 16.57 -4.62
CA ASP A 85 3.68 15.73 -5.14
C ASP A 85 3.18 14.91 -6.34
N ASP A 86 3.43 15.41 -7.55
CA ASP A 86 2.97 14.81 -8.82
C ASP A 86 3.26 13.32 -8.94
N LEU A 87 4.47 12.89 -8.52
CA LEU A 87 4.86 11.49 -8.63
C LEU A 87 4.03 10.63 -7.67
N LEU A 88 3.86 11.09 -6.43
CA LEU A 88 3.08 10.40 -5.41
C LEU A 88 1.60 10.37 -5.77
N ALA A 89 1.07 11.50 -6.25
CA ALA A 89 -0.30 11.65 -6.72
C ALA A 89 -0.62 10.68 -7.86
N ARG A 90 0.25 10.62 -8.88
CA ARG A 90 0.11 9.68 -10.00
C ARG A 90 0.07 8.23 -9.54
N HIS A 91 0.98 7.83 -8.64
CA HIS A 91 1.01 6.46 -8.14
C HIS A 91 -0.19 6.15 -7.24
N ALA A 92 -0.66 7.12 -6.46
CA ALA A 92 -1.84 6.96 -5.60
C ALA A 92 -3.11 6.76 -6.43
N GLY A 93 -3.27 7.51 -7.53
CA GLY A 93 -4.35 7.29 -8.48
C GLY A 93 -4.31 5.92 -9.15
N VAL A 94 -3.12 5.41 -9.49
CA VAL A 94 -2.97 4.01 -9.97
C VAL A 94 -3.40 3.02 -8.89
N ALA A 95 -2.85 3.13 -7.67
CA ALA A 95 -3.17 2.23 -6.57
C ALA A 95 -4.67 2.22 -6.27
N LYS A 96 -5.31 3.39 -6.21
CA LYS A 96 -6.74 3.54 -5.97
C LYS A 96 -7.60 2.91 -7.07
N ARG A 97 -7.23 3.07 -8.34
CA ARG A 97 -7.93 2.39 -9.45
C ARG A 97 -7.84 0.88 -9.35
N VAL A 98 -6.67 0.34 -8.99
CA VAL A 98 -6.51 -1.10 -8.78
C VAL A 98 -7.35 -1.58 -7.59
N VAL A 99 -7.36 -0.83 -6.48
CA VAL A 99 -8.15 -1.15 -5.29
C VAL A 99 -9.65 -1.16 -5.58
N LEU A 100 -10.14 -0.16 -6.32
CA LEU A 100 -11.57 0.00 -6.63
C LEU A 100 -12.03 -0.82 -7.83
N TRP A 101 -11.14 -1.59 -8.47
CA TRP A 101 -11.51 -2.38 -9.62
C TRP A 101 -12.40 -3.56 -9.24
N THR A 102 -13.57 -3.62 -9.88
CA THR A 102 -14.52 -4.74 -9.83
C THR A 102 -14.61 -5.37 -11.23
N PRO A 103 -14.51 -6.71 -11.36
CA PRO A 103 -14.67 -7.41 -12.64
C PRO A 103 -16.02 -7.18 -13.31
#